data_AF-A0A3G6ZNC4-F1
#
_entry.id   AF-A0A3G6ZNC4-F1
#
_cell.length_a   1.000
_cell.length_b   1.000
_cell.length_c   1.000
_cell.angle_alpha   90.00
_cell.angle_beta   90.00
_cell.angle_gamma   90.00
#
_symmetry.space_group_name_H-M   'P 1'
#
loop_
_entity.id
_entity.type
_entity.pdbx_description
1 polymer ?
#
loop_
_entity_poly.entity_id
_entity_poly.type
_entity_poly.pdbx_seq_one_letter_code
_entity_poly.pdbx_strand_id
1 'polypeptide(L)'
;MTKKTSARLVTIGALAGVAALTVAMPAHAETEVAEPDTFTSAFTVMATPDQVINNDGVAAPGQEGATGTFTFRINSELEIICYDIRLEGVSGDYQSPAKTATHIHEAAAGQPGPPRIAFPNPEPVGDGPRTSSGCLQGPFTTGVEADGVDTGDGFSLAEIEANPAGFTGDSHTVDYPAGVVRGQLSAIPVGGVDTGAGGTADTGTSTLGVGAAALGVAGLGLGAAVVVARRRQAAVR
;
A
#
# COMPACT_ATOMS: atom_id res chain seq x y z
N MET A 1 22.24 -7.77 89.82
CA MET A 1 21.03 -8.49 89.37
C MET A 1 20.83 -8.22 87.89
N THR A 2 21.23 -9.18 87.08
CA THR A 2 21.38 -9.11 85.61
C THR A 2 20.02 -9.34 84.93
N LYS A 3 19.54 -8.36 84.15
CA LYS A 3 18.37 -8.50 83.26
C LYS A 3 18.83 -9.15 81.95
N LYS A 4 18.26 -10.32 81.62
CA LYS A 4 18.43 -11.01 80.34
C LYS A 4 17.58 -10.31 79.28
N THR A 5 18.19 -9.92 78.17
CA THR A 5 17.50 -9.45 76.96
C THR A 5 17.74 -10.48 75.86
N SER A 6 16.68 -11.18 75.46
CA SER A 6 16.73 -12.14 74.34
C SER A 6 16.72 -11.38 73.02
N ALA A 7 17.74 -11.61 72.19
CA ALA A 7 17.78 -11.13 70.80
C ALA A 7 16.89 -12.03 69.93
N ARG A 8 15.88 -11.44 69.28
CA ARG A 8 15.14 -12.07 68.18
C ARG A 8 15.93 -11.83 66.89
N LEU A 9 16.38 -12.92 66.28
CA LEU A 9 16.95 -12.94 64.93
C LEU A 9 15.82 -12.63 63.92
N VAL A 10 15.98 -11.55 63.17
CA VAL A 10 15.17 -11.23 61.99
C VAL A 10 15.95 -11.73 60.77
N THR A 11 15.51 -12.83 60.19
CA THR A 11 15.99 -13.33 58.90
C THR A 11 15.40 -12.46 57.79
N ILE A 12 16.25 -11.63 57.17
CA ILE A 12 15.91 -10.89 55.95
C ILE A 12 16.04 -11.88 54.78
N GLY A 13 14.90 -12.35 54.26
CA GLY A 13 14.85 -13.09 53.01
C GLY A 13 15.04 -12.13 51.84
N ALA A 14 16.15 -12.27 51.11
CA ALA A 14 16.36 -11.57 49.85
C ALA A 14 15.50 -12.22 48.76
N LEU A 15 14.39 -11.59 48.39
CA LEU A 15 13.66 -11.92 47.17
C LEU A 15 14.42 -11.31 45.99
N ALA A 16 15.11 -12.16 45.24
CA ALA A 16 15.66 -11.81 43.94
C ALA A 16 14.50 -11.59 42.96
N GLY A 17 14.15 -10.32 42.70
CA GLY A 17 13.20 -9.95 41.66
C GLY A 17 13.83 -10.20 40.29
N VAL A 18 13.31 -11.17 39.56
CA VAL A 18 13.59 -11.34 38.13
C VAL A 18 12.85 -10.22 37.40
N ALA A 19 13.57 -9.16 37.05
CA ALA A 19 13.05 -8.14 36.16
C ALA A 19 12.91 -8.74 34.75
N ALA A 20 11.68 -9.06 34.35
CA ALA A 20 11.37 -9.40 32.97
C ALA A 20 11.59 -8.14 32.12
N LEU A 21 12.69 -8.12 31.35
CA LEU A 21 12.90 -7.14 30.29
C LEU A 21 11.89 -7.44 29.18
N THR A 22 10.78 -6.71 29.16
CA THR A 22 9.90 -6.64 27.99
C THR A 22 10.67 -5.89 26.90
N VAL A 23 11.24 -6.63 25.95
CA VAL A 23 11.73 -6.04 24.71
C VAL A 23 10.49 -5.55 23.96
N ALA A 24 10.29 -4.23 23.93
CA ALA A 24 9.28 -3.62 23.07
C ALA A 24 9.68 -3.95 21.62
N MET A 25 8.99 -4.92 21.01
CA MET A 25 9.12 -5.11 19.58
C MET A 25 8.56 -3.85 18.89
N PRO A 26 9.19 -3.38 17.80
CA PRO A 26 8.63 -2.29 17.03
C PRO A 26 7.18 -2.64 16.65
N ALA A 27 6.30 -1.64 16.62
CA ALA A 27 4.96 -1.80 16.07
C ALA A 27 5.07 -2.07 14.57
N HIS A 28 5.33 -3.33 14.21
CA HIS A 28 5.27 -3.79 12.83
C HIS A 28 3.81 -3.85 12.44
N ALA A 29 3.50 -3.30 11.26
CA ALA A 29 2.15 -3.30 10.72
C ALA A 29 1.64 -4.74 10.64
N GLU A 30 2.37 -5.61 9.95
CA GLU A 30 2.20 -7.07 9.91
C GLU A 30 3.51 -7.79 9.54
N THR A 31 3.45 -9.10 9.32
CA THR A 31 4.58 -9.92 8.86
C THR A 31 4.99 -9.52 7.45
N GLU A 32 6.14 -8.86 7.31
CA GLU A 32 6.74 -8.53 6.02
C GLU A 32 7.33 -9.77 5.32
N VAL A 33 7.06 -9.89 4.02
CA VAL A 33 7.54 -10.99 3.17
C VAL A 33 8.06 -10.48 1.83
N ALA A 34 8.76 -11.34 1.10
CA ALA A 34 9.12 -11.07 -0.29
C ALA A 34 7.88 -11.11 -1.20
N GLU A 35 7.93 -10.38 -2.31
CA GLU A 35 6.90 -10.44 -3.36
C GLU A 35 6.74 -11.88 -3.89
N PRO A 36 5.50 -12.42 -4.02
CA PRO A 36 5.28 -13.75 -4.55
C PRO A 36 5.43 -13.77 -6.08
N ASP A 37 5.66 -14.96 -6.64
CA ASP A 37 5.85 -15.13 -8.10
C ASP A 37 4.59 -14.81 -8.93
N THR A 38 3.41 -14.86 -8.31
CA THR A 38 2.12 -14.66 -8.98
C THR A 38 1.16 -13.90 -8.09
N PHE A 39 0.23 -13.20 -8.73
CA PHE A 39 -0.89 -12.51 -8.08
C PHE A 39 -2.21 -13.06 -8.63
N THR A 40 -3.19 -13.24 -7.76
CA THR A 40 -4.56 -13.64 -8.09
C THR A 40 -5.40 -12.43 -8.51
N SER A 41 -5.10 -11.25 -7.97
CA SER A 41 -5.86 -10.03 -8.25
C SER A 41 -5.04 -8.75 -8.00
N ALA A 42 -5.56 -7.63 -8.50
CA ALA A 42 -5.00 -6.31 -8.23
C ALA A 42 -6.11 -5.27 -8.10
N PHE A 43 -5.90 -4.29 -7.22
CA PHE A 43 -6.86 -3.24 -6.89
C PHE A 43 -6.16 -1.90 -6.78
N THR A 44 -6.92 -0.83 -6.98
CA THR A 44 -6.48 0.53 -6.68
C THR A 44 -7.53 1.28 -5.87
N VAL A 45 -7.06 2.25 -5.08
CA VAL A 45 -7.88 3.24 -4.38
C VAL A 45 -7.40 4.62 -4.79
N MET A 46 -8.34 5.44 -5.26
CA MET A 46 -8.13 6.89 -5.43
C MET A 46 -8.82 7.58 -4.26
N ALA A 47 -8.04 7.90 -3.23
CA ALA A 47 -8.53 8.46 -1.99
C ALA A 47 -8.54 10.00 -2.03
N THR A 48 -9.65 10.58 -1.57
CA THR A 48 -9.83 12.03 -1.52
C THR A 48 -10.40 12.47 -0.16
N PRO A 49 -10.27 13.75 0.20
CA PRO A 49 -10.68 14.25 1.52
C PRO A 49 -12.19 14.26 1.74
N ASP A 50 -12.97 14.29 0.66
CA ASP A 50 -14.44 14.38 0.67
C ASP A 50 -15.15 13.02 0.86
N GLN A 51 -14.40 11.92 0.85
CA GLN A 51 -14.95 10.56 1.01
C GLN A 51 -14.81 9.99 2.44
N VAL A 52 -14.27 10.78 3.37
CA VAL A 52 -14.04 10.36 4.75
C VAL A 52 -15.37 10.22 5.49
N ILE A 53 -15.56 9.07 6.12
CA ILE A 53 -16.74 8.73 6.94
C ILE A 53 -16.23 8.35 8.32
N ASN A 54 -16.75 8.99 9.37
CA ASN A 54 -16.39 8.66 10.74
C ASN A 54 -17.10 7.39 11.23
N ASN A 55 -16.74 6.90 12.43
CA ASN A 55 -17.30 5.68 13.00
C ASN A 55 -18.82 5.74 13.27
N ASP A 56 -19.41 6.94 13.38
CA ASP A 56 -20.86 7.13 13.52
C ASP A 56 -21.61 7.07 12.16
N GLY A 57 -20.89 6.86 11.06
CA GLY A 57 -21.44 6.83 9.71
C GLY A 57 -21.76 8.22 9.14
N VAL A 58 -21.14 9.26 9.70
CA VAL A 58 -21.32 10.64 9.26
C VAL A 58 -20.11 11.06 8.44
N ALA A 59 -20.36 11.77 7.32
CA ALA A 59 -19.30 12.37 6.53
C ALA A 59 -18.47 13.35 7.39
N ALA A 60 -17.16 13.18 7.36
CA ALA A 60 -16.21 14.03 8.07
C ALA A 60 -15.26 14.69 7.06
N PRO A 61 -14.74 15.89 7.35
CA PRO A 61 -13.76 16.51 6.48
C PRO A 61 -12.40 15.80 6.58
N GLY A 62 -11.84 15.39 5.45
CA GLY A 62 -10.39 15.12 5.32
C GLY A 62 -9.58 16.41 5.10
N GLN A 63 -8.29 16.26 4.84
CA GLN A 63 -7.39 17.41 4.60
C GLN A 63 -7.58 18.01 3.21
N GLU A 64 -7.96 19.28 3.13
CA GLU A 64 -8.10 19.97 1.85
C GLU A 64 -6.82 19.90 1.01
N GLY A 65 -6.95 19.53 -0.27
CA GLY A 65 -5.84 19.38 -1.21
C GLY A 65 -5.02 18.10 -1.06
N ALA A 66 -5.30 17.26 -0.06
CA ALA A 66 -4.67 15.96 0.07
C ALA A 66 -5.28 14.93 -0.89
N THR A 67 -4.46 14.00 -1.39
CA THR A 67 -4.89 12.85 -2.18
C THR A 67 -4.11 11.61 -1.77
N GLY A 68 -4.67 10.44 -2.05
CA GLY A 68 -3.97 9.17 -1.90
C GLY A 68 -4.19 8.27 -3.10
N THR A 69 -3.14 7.59 -3.52
CA THR A 69 -3.21 6.47 -4.47
C THR A 69 -2.69 5.24 -3.75
N PHE A 70 -3.52 4.21 -3.65
CA PHE A 70 -3.15 2.93 -3.06
C PHE A 70 -3.28 1.89 -4.16
N THR A 71 -2.23 1.10 -4.38
CA THR A 71 -2.24 -0.02 -5.31
C THR A 71 -1.96 -1.28 -4.55
N PHE A 72 -2.85 -2.25 -4.65
CA PHE A 72 -2.74 -3.54 -3.97
C PHE A 72 -2.67 -4.64 -5.01
N ARG A 73 -1.72 -5.56 -4.84
CA ARG A 73 -1.61 -6.80 -5.61
C ARG A 73 -1.71 -7.94 -4.62
N ILE A 74 -2.70 -8.80 -4.81
CA ILE A 74 -3.06 -9.85 -3.86
C ILE A 74 -2.74 -11.21 -4.48
N ASN A 75 -2.21 -12.10 -3.66
CA ASN A 75 -2.27 -13.54 -3.85
C ASN A 75 -3.04 -14.13 -2.67
N SER A 76 -4.34 -14.37 -2.86
CA SER A 76 -5.23 -14.86 -1.79
C SER A 76 -4.96 -16.32 -1.42
N GLU A 77 -4.39 -17.13 -2.33
CA GLU A 77 -3.99 -18.50 -2.02
C GLU A 77 -2.82 -18.57 -1.04
N LEU A 78 -1.95 -17.56 -1.06
CA LEU A 78 -0.81 -17.42 -0.15
C LEU A 78 -1.08 -16.47 1.03
N GLU A 79 -2.25 -15.81 1.04
CA GLU A 79 -2.60 -14.71 1.94
C GLU A 79 -1.53 -13.59 1.95
N ILE A 80 -1.00 -13.24 0.77
CA ILE A 80 -0.02 -12.17 0.60
C ILE A 80 -0.64 -10.98 -0.13
N ILE A 81 -0.47 -9.78 0.44
CA ILE A 81 -0.82 -8.51 -0.17
C ILE A 81 0.43 -7.64 -0.33
N CYS A 82 0.77 -7.32 -1.57
CA CYS A 82 1.78 -6.33 -1.90
C CYS A 82 1.10 -4.97 -2.12
N TYR A 83 1.69 -3.91 -1.59
CA TYR A 83 1.14 -2.56 -1.62
C TYR A 83 2.15 -1.56 -2.17
N ASP A 84 1.64 -0.57 -2.89
CA ASP A 84 2.31 0.69 -3.22
C ASP A 84 1.34 1.81 -2.88
N ILE A 85 1.68 2.62 -1.88
CA ILE A 85 0.83 3.66 -1.33
C ILE A 85 1.57 4.97 -1.46
N ARG A 86 0.92 5.97 -2.05
CA ARG A 86 1.40 7.33 -2.19
C ARG A 86 0.35 8.30 -1.68
N LEU A 87 0.73 9.17 -0.76
CA LEU A 87 -0.08 10.28 -0.28
C LEU A 87 0.54 11.60 -0.73
N GLU A 88 -0.25 12.52 -1.28
CA GLU A 88 0.17 13.87 -1.66
C GLU A 88 -0.62 14.90 -0.85
N GLY A 89 0.03 16.01 -0.47
CA GLY A 89 -0.65 17.09 0.28
C GLY A 89 -1.01 16.75 1.73
N VAL A 90 -0.68 15.55 2.22
CA VAL A 90 -0.90 15.14 3.62
C VAL A 90 0.16 15.73 4.55
N SER A 91 -0.28 16.45 5.58
CA SER A 91 0.59 17.05 6.61
C SER A 91 0.31 16.49 8.01
N GLY A 92 1.20 16.79 8.96
CA GLY A 92 1.08 16.36 10.35
C GLY A 92 1.52 14.92 10.60
N ASP A 93 1.66 14.59 11.87
CA ASP A 93 2.07 13.25 12.31
C ASP A 93 0.92 12.25 12.15
N TYR A 94 1.26 10.98 11.93
CA TYR A 94 0.28 9.90 11.89
C TYR A 94 -0.28 9.61 13.28
N GLN A 95 -1.59 9.32 13.34
CA GLN A 95 -2.25 8.87 14.57
C GLN A 95 -3.41 7.95 14.22
N SER A 96 -3.53 6.84 14.94
CA SER A 96 -4.61 5.87 14.79
C SER A 96 -4.74 5.05 16.08
N PRO A 97 -5.95 4.54 16.41
CA PRO A 97 -6.10 3.52 17.44
C PRO A 97 -5.52 2.16 17.02
N ALA A 98 -5.34 1.91 15.71
CA ALA A 98 -4.68 0.71 15.19
C ALA A 98 -3.14 0.80 15.33
N LYS A 99 -2.45 -0.28 15.01
CA LYS A 99 -0.96 -0.38 15.03
C LYS A 99 -0.29 0.72 14.21
N THR A 100 -0.87 1.06 13.08
CA THR A 100 -0.46 2.14 12.18
C THR A 100 -1.68 2.97 11.78
N ALA A 101 -1.50 3.98 10.94
CA ALA A 101 -2.54 4.92 10.55
C ALA A 101 -2.87 4.86 9.06
N THR A 102 -2.61 3.73 8.41
CA THR A 102 -2.86 3.50 6.98
C THR A 102 -3.47 2.12 6.84
N HIS A 103 -4.67 2.02 6.27
CA HIS A 103 -5.45 0.79 6.38
C HIS A 103 -6.18 0.39 5.10
N ILE A 104 -6.62 -0.87 5.08
CA ILE A 104 -7.84 -1.29 4.39
C ILE A 104 -8.93 -1.51 5.44
N HIS A 105 -10.09 -0.93 5.22
CA HIS A 105 -11.31 -1.17 5.99
C HIS A 105 -12.31 -2.03 5.21
N GLU A 106 -13.04 -2.90 5.88
CA GLU A 106 -14.24 -3.54 5.34
C GLU A 106 -15.42 -2.57 5.48
N ALA A 107 -15.59 -1.69 4.51
CA ALA A 107 -16.57 -0.63 4.50
C ALA A 107 -17.14 -0.43 3.09
N ALA A 108 -18.46 -0.56 2.96
CA ALA A 108 -19.15 -0.20 1.73
C ALA A 108 -19.12 1.33 1.50
N ALA A 109 -19.40 1.74 0.26
CA ALA A 109 -19.41 3.16 -0.11
C ALA A 109 -20.35 3.97 0.80
N GLY A 110 -19.80 5.02 1.40
CA GLY A 110 -20.52 5.91 2.33
C GLY A 110 -20.87 5.29 3.69
N GLN A 111 -20.39 4.09 4.02
CA GLN A 111 -20.57 3.45 5.32
C GLN A 111 -19.24 3.38 6.10
N PRO A 112 -19.27 3.40 7.44
CA PRO A 112 -18.10 3.07 8.25
C PRO A 112 -17.88 1.55 8.25
N GLY A 113 -16.70 1.13 8.70
CA GLY A 113 -16.36 -0.27 8.87
C GLY A 113 -15.05 -0.45 9.62
N PRO A 114 -14.78 -1.64 10.19
CA PRO A 114 -13.56 -1.88 10.93
C PRO A 114 -12.33 -1.98 10.00
N PRO A 115 -11.12 -1.60 10.47
CA PRO A 115 -9.90 -1.91 9.72
C PRO A 115 -9.69 -3.43 9.71
N ARG A 116 -9.25 -3.96 8.57
CA ARG A 116 -8.90 -5.37 8.40
C ARG A 116 -7.40 -5.58 8.19
N ILE A 117 -6.71 -4.60 7.61
CA ILE A 117 -5.26 -4.63 7.41
C ILE A 117 -4.67 -3.28 7.81
N ALA A 118 -3.62 -3.30 8.62
CA ALA A 118 -2.78 -2.14 8.91
C ALA A 118 -1.49 -2.22 8.08
N PHE A 119 -1.13 -1.13 7.40
CA PHE A 119 0.08 -1.03 6.58
C PHE A 119 1.11 -0.11 7.23
N PRO A 120 2.42 -0.27 6.98
CA PRO A 120 3.41 0.71 7.40
C PRO A 120 3.03 2.10 6.88
N ASN A 121 3.08 3.10 7.76
CA ASN A 121 2.73 4.47 7.40
C ASN A 121 3.66 5.00 6.31
N PRO A 122 3.13 5.69 5.28
CA PRO A 122 3.97 6.30 4.25
C PRO A 122 4.97 7.32 4.79
N GLU A 123 6.22 7.22 4.32
CA GLU A 123 7.34 8.08 4.71
C GLU A 123 7.97 8.77 3.49
N PRO A 124 8.74 9.85 3.67
CA PRO A 124 8.99 10.57 4.94
C PRO A 124 7.77 11.38 5.38
N VAL A 125 7.66 11.64 6.69
CA VAL A 125 6.72 12.65 7.22
C VAL A 125 7.30 14.04 6.95
N GLY A 126 6.56 14.91 6.26
CA GLY A 126 6.99 16.28 5.97
C GLY A 126 6.49 16.79 4.62
N ASP A 127 7.24 17.74 4.05
CA ASP A 127 6.91 18.34 2.76
C ASP A 127 7.27 17.40 1.60
N GLY A 128 6.25 16.88 0.93
CA GLY A 128 6.40 16.03 -0.23
C GLY A 128 5.39 14.89 -0.25
N PRO A 129 5.43 14.05 -1.30
CA PRO A 129 4.66 12.83 -1.28
C PRO A 129 5.20 11.89 -0.20
N ARG A 130 4.30 11.29 0.57
CA ARG A 130 4.62 10.22 1.50
C ARG A 130 4.40 8.89 0.81
N THR A 131 5.34 7.97 0.87
CA THR A 131 5.25 6.67 0.17
C THR A 131 5.48 5.49 1.09
N SER A 132 4.76 4.39 0.87
CA SER A 132 4.95 3.11 1.55
C SER A 132 4.83 1.99 0.52
N SER A 133 5.77 1.06 0.50
CA SER A 133 5.68 -0.12 -0.35
C SER A 133 6.27 -1.35 0.32
N GLY A 134 5.77 -2.52 -0.07
CA GLY A 134 6.17 -3.80 0.51
C GLY A 134 5.14 -4.89 0.28
N CYS A 135 5.33 -6.04 0.93
CA CYS A 135 4.35 -7.13 0.95
C CYS A 135 4.16 -7.64 2.37
N LEU A 136 2.90 -7.87 2.75
CA LEU A 136 2.51 -8.41 4.05
C LEU A 136 1.85 -9.77 3.84
N GLN A 137 2.11 -10.71 4.75
CA GLN A 137 1.46 -12.01 4.77
C GLN A 137 0.55 -12.15 5.99
N GLY A 138 -0.65 -12.69 5.77
CA GLY A 138 -1.59 -13.04 6.82
C GLY A 138 -1.11 -14.22 7.71
N PRO A 139 -1.75 -14.47 8.86
CA PRO A 139 -2.94 -13.79 9.38
C PRO A 139 -2.67 -12.32 9.72
N PHE A 140 -3.65 -11.46 9.43
CA PHE A 140 -3.56 -10.02 9.67
C PHE A 140 -4.12 -9.68 11.04
N THR A 141 -3.63 -8.59 11.62
CA THR A 141 -4.19 -7.96 12.81
C THR A 141 -4.16 -6.44 12.61
N THR A 142 -4.84 -5.70 13.47
CA THR A 142 -4.87 -4.24 13.39
C THR A 142 -4.57 -3.58 14.72
N GLY A 143 -4.61 -4.32 15.83
CA GLY A 143 -4.54 -3.80 17.18
C GLY A 143 -5.83 -3.14 17.67
N VAL A 144 -6.87 -3.07 16.82
CA VAL A 144 -8.20 -2.63 17.22
C VAL A 144 -9.04 -3.84 17.57
N GLU A 145 -9.66 -3.85 18.74
CA GLU A 145 -10.54 -4.92 19.17
C GLU A 145 -12.03 -4.53 19.02
N ALA A 146 -12.84 -5.43 18.49
CA ALA A 146 -14.29 -5.38 18.53
C ALA A 146 -14.81 -6.62 19.27
N ASP A 147 -15.63 -6.43 20.30
CA ASP A 147 -16.13 -7.51 21.18
C ASP A 147 -15.02 -8.43 21.75
N GLY A 148 -13.82 -7.88 21.97
CA GLY A 148 -12.65 -8.58 22.52
C GLY A 148 -11.87 -9.42 21.50
N VAL A 149 -12.10 -9.21 20.20
CA VAL A 149 -11.38 -9.86 19.09
C VAL A 149 -10.77 -8.80 18.20
N ASP A 150 -9.51 -8.99 17.77
CA ASP A 150 -8.86 -8.08 16.83
C ASP A 150 -9.65 -8.01 15.51
N THR A 151 -9.86 -6.81 14.97
CA THR A 151 -10.68 -6.67 13.75
C THR A 151 -10.01 -7.21 12.49
N GLY A 152 -8.71 -7.51 12.48
CA GLY A 152 -8.06 -8.28 11.43
C GLY A 152 -8.14 -9.80 11.62
N ASP A 153 -8.48 -10.28 12.81
CA ASP A 153 -8.51 -11.72 13.09
C ASP A 153 -9.55 -12.44 12.23
N GLY A 154 -9.13 -13.57 11.66
CA GLY A 154 -9.94 -14.38 10.74
C GLY A 154 -10.22 -13.77 9.37
N PHE A 155 -9.75 -12.55 9.08
CA PHE A 155 -9.92 -11.92 7.77
C PHE A 155 -9.05 -12.61 6.70
N SER A 156 -9.62 -12.83 5.52
CA SER A 156 -8.92 -13.39 4.35
C SER A 156 -8.92 -12.41 3.17
N LEU A 157 -7.82 -12.36 2.44
CA LEU A 157 -7.74 -11.57 1.21
C LEU A 157 -8.74 -12.01 0.13
N ALA A 158 -9.24 -13.25 0.19
CA ALA A 158 -10.29 -13.73 -0.70
C ALA A 158 -11.61 -12.93 -0.53
N GLU A 159 -11.84 -12.30 0.62
CA GLU A 159 -13.01 -11.45 0.85
C GLU A 159 -12.94 -10.16 0.02
N ILE A 160 -11.75 -9.56 -0.14
CA ILE A 160 -11.53 -8.42 -1.04
C ILE A 160 -11.79 -8.84 -2.48
N GLU A 161 -11.31 -10.02 -2.89
CA GLU A 161 -11.51 -10.52 -4.26
C GLU A 161 -12.98 -10.78 -4.57
N ALA A 162 -13.73 -11.28 -3.60
CA ALA A 162 -15.15 -11.55 -3.74
C ALA A 162 -15.98 -10.26 -3.84
N ASN A 163 -15.61 -9.20 -3.13
CA ASN A 163 -16.36 -7.94 -3.10
C ASN A 163 -15.46 -6.70 -2.87
N PRO A 164 -14.67 -6.25 -3.87
CA PRO A 164 -13.76 -5.12 -3.66
C PRO A 164 -14.47 -3.80 -3.35
N ALA A 165 -15.69 -3.62 -3.86
CA ALA A 165 -16.52 -2.44 -3.57
C ALA A 165 -17.03 -2.40 -2.11
N GLY A 166 -16.79 -3.46 -1.33
CA GLY A 166 -17.00 -3.51 0.11
C GLY A 166 -15.81 -3.06 0.94
N PHE A 167 -14.69 -2.62 0.32
CA PHE A 167 -13.46 -2.25 1.04
C PHE A 167 -12.93 -0.87 0.68
N THR A 168 -12.47 -0.11 1.66
CA THR A 168 -11.84 1.21 1.46
C THR A 168 -10.39 1.25 1.87
N GLY A 169 -9.60 2.10 1.21
CA GLY A 169 -8.27 2.49 1.68
C GLY A 169 -8.29 3.91 2.25
N ASP A 170 -7.57 4.11 3.35
CA ASP A 170 -7.47 5.41 4.01
C ASP A 170 -6.11 5.62 4.71
N SER A 171 -5.93 6.84 5.21
CA SER A 171 -4.87 7.16 6.16
C SER A 171 -5.36 8.18 7.17
N HIS A 172 -4.70 8.30 8.32
CA HIS A 172 -5.10 9.17 9.42
C HIS A 172 -3.92 9.99 9.94
N THR A 173 -4.17 11.24 10.32
CA THR A 173 -3.18 12.10 10.99
C THR A 173 -3.76 12.68 12.26
N VAL A 174 -2.91 13.27 13.10
CA VAL A 174 -3.34 13.89 14.37
C VAL A 174 -4.48 14.90 14.16
N ASP A 175 -4.41 15.70 13.10
CA ASP A 175 -5.43 16.72 12.80
C ASP A 175 -6.68 16.14 12.13
N TYR A 176 -6.56 14.95 11.53
CA TYR A 176 -7.62 14.25 10.81
C TYR A 176 -7.78 12.80 11.30
N PRO A 177 -8.19 12.60 12.58
CA PRO A 177 -8.26 11.28 13.19
C PRO A 177 -9.36 10.40 12.59
N ALA A 178 -10.41 10.99 12.00
CA ALA A 178 -11.44 10.24 11.26
C ALA A 178 -10.94 9.77 9.87
N GLY A 179 -9.84 10.32 9.39
CA GLY A 179 -9.26 10.04 8.07
C GLY A 179 -8.80 11.33 7.40
N VAL A 180 -7.56 11.34 6.91
CA VAL A 180 -6.99 12.44 6.12
C VAL A 180 -7.46 12.38 4.66
N VAL A 181 -7.56 11.15 4.13
CA VAL A 181 -8.12 10.80 2.82
C VAL A 181 -8.76 9.43 2.93
N ARG A 182 -9.79 9.16 2.12
CA ARG A 182 -10.43 7.84 2.00
C ARG A 182 -10.85 7.57 0.56
N GLY A 183 -10.88 6.31 0.13
CA GLY A 183 -11.45 5.92 -1.16
C GLY A 183 -11.86 4.45 -1.22
N GLN A 184 -12.72 4.08 -2.18
CA GLN A 184 -13.13 2.70 -2.40
C GLN A 184 -12.12 1.93 -3.25
N LEU A 185 -11.94 0.63 -2.97
CA LEU A 185 -11.18 -0.28 -3.82
C LEU A 185 -11.92 -0.52 -5.15
N SER A 186 -11.17 -0.48 -6.24
CA SER A 186 -11.60 -0.84 -7.59
C SER A 186 -10.61 -1.82 -8.19
N ALA A 187 -11.12 -2.87 -8.85
CA ALA A 187 -10.28 -3.84 -9.54
C ALA A 187 -9.50 -3.19 -10.70
N ILE A 188 -8.25 -3.63 -10.87
CA ILE A 188 -7.40 -3.30 -12.02
C ILE A 188 -6.80 -4.59 -12.59
N PRO A 189 -6.36 -4.62 -13.87
CA PRO A 189 -5.74 -5.81 -14.44
C PRO A 189 -4.52 -6.28 -13.64
N VAL A 190 -4.42 -7.59 -13.40
CA VAL A 190 -3.20 -8.21 -12.84
C VAL A 190 -2.08 -8.08 -13.88
N GLY A 191 -0.97 -7.43 -13.51
CA GLY A 191 0.08 -7.00 -14.44
C GLY A 191 -0.15 -5.61 -15.08
N GLY A 192 -1.10 -4.83 -14.56
CA GLY A 192 -1.50 -3.53 -15.08
C GLY A 192 -0.47 -2.41 -14.86
N VAL A 193 0.13 -2.00 -15.98
CA VAL A 193 1.14 -0.97 -16.25
C VAL A 193 2.49 -1.18 -15.57
N ASP A 194 3.51 -1.39 -16.40
CA ASP A 194 4.91 -1.22 -16.05
C ASP A 194 5.09 0.09 -15.28
N THR A 195 5.08 0.05 -13.95
CA THR A 195 5.59 1.11 -13.10
C THR A 195 7.12 1.07 -13.16
N GLY A 196 7.67 1.24 -14.37
CA GLY A 196 9.01 1.72 -14.66
C GLY A 196 10.19 1.15 -13.87
N ALA A 197 10.11 -0.07 -13.34
CA ALA A 197 11.15 -0.65 -12.51
C ALA A 197 11.38 -2.12 -12.88
N GLY A 198 12.45 -2.36 -13.63
CA GLY A 198 13.16 -3.63 -13.56
C GLY A 198 12.74 -4.72 -14.54
N GLY A 199 12.58 -4.40 -15.83
CA GLY A 199 12.77 -5.42 -16.86
C GLY A 199 14.20 -5.97 -16.76
N THR A 200 14.37 -7.15 -16.17
CA THR A 200 15.61 -7.92 -16.30
C THR A 200 15.79 -8.17 -17.78
N ALA A 201 16.80 -7.51 -18.38
CA ALA A 201 17.26 -7.84 -19.70
C ALA A 201 17.76 -9.30 -19.66
N ASP A 202 16.89 -10.23 -20.04
CA ASP A 202 17.33 -11.55 -20.44
C ASP A 202 18.20 -11.33 -21.68
N THR A 203 19.51 -11.30 -21.46
CA THR A 203 20.48 -11.10 -22.51
C THR A 203 20.62 -12.45 -23.19
N GLY A 204 19.59 -12.80 -23.96
CA GLY A 204 19.56 -13.98 -24.82
C GLY A 204 20.74 -13.90 -25.78
N THR A 205 21.75 -14.71 -25.49
CA THR A 205 22.97 -14.90 -26.26
C THR A 205 22.62 -15.22 -27.71
N SER A 206 22.57 -14.21 -28.56
CA SER A 206 22.44 -14.38 -30.01
C SER A 206 23.80 -14.80 -30.57
N THR A 207 24.08 -16.10 -30.52
CA THR A 207 25.07 -16.73 -31.37
C THR A 207 24.48 -16.81 -32.77
N LEU A 208 24.97 -15.99 -33.71
CA LEU A 208 25.06 -16.32 -35.14
C LEU A 208 25.64 -15.14 -35.94
N GLY A 209 26.72 -15.42 -36.68
CA GLY A 209 26.91 -14.81 -38.00
C GLY A 209 27.95 -13.69 -38.12
N VAL A 210 29.22 -14.08 -38.25
CA VAL A 210 30.27 -13.28 -38.90
C VAL A 210 29.83 -12.91 -40.32
N GLY A 211 29.91 -11.62 -40.68
CA GLY A 211 29.65 -11.14 -42.05
C GLY A 211 30.22 -9.74 -42.26
N ALA A 212 31.28 -9.64 -43.05
CA ALA A 212 32.12 -8.46 -43.25
C ALA A 212 31.48 -7.33 -44.09
N ALA A 213 31.89 -6.10 -43.78
CA ALA A 213 32.26 -4.97 -44.64
C ALA A 213 31.52 -4.71 -45.98
N ALA A 214 31.06 -3.46 -46.18
CA ALA A 214 31.56 -2.59 -47.27
C ALA A 214 30.96 -1.17 -47.23
N LEU A 215 31.80 -0.22 -47.64
CA LEU A 215 31.62 1.22 -47.82
C LEU A 215 30.83 1.60 -49.09
N GLY A 216 30.29 2.83 -49.14
CA GLY A 216 29.90 3.52 -50.39
C GLY A 216 28.84 4.61 -50.17
N VAL A 217 29.20 5.85 -49.81
CA VAL A 217 29.45 7.04 -50.68
C VAL A 217 28.26 7.49 -51.55
N ALA A 218 27.71 8.65 -51.15
CA ALA A 218 27.25 9.83 -51.89
C ALA A 218 26.39 9.72 -53.17
N GLY A 219 25.33 10.54 -53.21
CA GLY A 219 24.64 10.93 -54.44
C GLY A 219 23.55 11.98 -54.23
N LEU A 220 23.95 13.27 -54.23
CA LEU A 220 23.06 14.41 -54.45
C LEU A 220 22.58 14.42 -55.90
N GLY A 221 21.28 14.62 -56.13
CA GLY A 221 20.71 14.79 -57.47
C GLY A 221 19.38 15.52 -57.44
N LEU A 222 19.43 16.84 -57.63
CA LEU A 222 18.29 17.69 -57.98
C LEU A 222 17.90 17.46 -59.46
N GLY A 223 16.61 17.35 -59.75
CA GLY A 223 16.08 17.31 -61.11
C GLY A 223 14.60 17.70 -61.15
N ALA A 224 14.30 18.77 -61.89
CA ALA A 224 13.03 19.48 -61.90
C ALA A 224 12.06 19.04 -63.01
N ALA A 225 10.82 19.54 -62.87
CA ALA A 225 9.86 19.94 -63.90
C ALA A 225 8.76 18.96 -64.39
N VAL A 226 7.52 19.26 -63.93
CA VAL A 226 6.30 19.63 -64.68
C VAL A 226 5.91 18.79 -65.92
N VAL A 227 4.67 18.26 -65.94
CA VAL A 227 3.61 18.60 -66.93
C VAL A 227 2.23 18.05 -66.51
N VAL A 228 1.23 18.91 -66.70
CA VAL A 228 -0.21 18.79 -66.50
C VAL A 228 -0.89 17.91 -67.56
N ALA A 229 -1.90 17.12 -67.19
CA ALA A 229 -3.06 16.86 -68.08
C ALA A 229 -4.33 16.47 -67.31
N ARG A 230 -5.38 17.27 -67.55
CA ARG A 230 -6.77 17.12 -67.12
C ARG A 230 -7.50 16.00 -67.87
N ARG A 231 -8.55 15.44 -67.26
CA ARG A 231 -9.99 15.41 -67.69
C ARG A 231 -10.72 14.23 -67.01
N ARG A 232 -11.70 14.47 -66.13
CA ARG A 232 -13.14 14.74 -66.33
C ARG A 232 -14.01 13.48 -66.50
N GLN A 233 -15.21 13.57 -65.89
CA GLN A 233 -16.46 12.79 -66.04
C GLN A 233 -16.65 11.64 -65.04
N ALA A 234 -17.83 11.41 -64.44
CA ALA A 234 -19.10 12.13 -64.42
C ALA A 234 -19.98 11.56 -63.28
N ALA A 235 -20.96 12.36 -62.87
CA ALA A 235 -22.00 12.04 -61.89
C ALA A 235 -23.00 10.97 -62.39
N VAL A 236 -23.61 10.24 -61.45
CA VAL A 236 -24.95 9.66 -61.62
C VAL A 236 -25.73 9.81 -60.31
N ARG A 237 -26.76 10.67 -60.41
CA ARG A 237 -28.04 10.80 -59.69
C ARG A 237 -28.14 10.49 -58.20
#